data_AF-A0A976J4F4-F1
#
_entry.id   AF-A0A976J4F4-F1
#
_cell.length_a   1.000
_cell.length_b   1.000
_cell.length_c   1.000
_cell.angle_alpha   90.00
_cell.angle_beta   90.00
_cell.angle_gamma   90.00
#
_symmetry.space_group_name_H-M   'P 1'
#
loop_
_entity.id
_entity.type
_entity.pdbx_description
1 polymer ?
#
loop_
_entity_poly.entity_id
_entity_poly.type
_entity_poly.pdbx_seq_one_letter_code
_entity_poly.pdbx_strand_id
1 'polypeptide(L)'
;MTGEVNMAGKADMAEGTGVMENGLNAAMESVRRKYIEKLAVQHGDIVRLSPADGEDEMAETTAKSLRGVAHKLAGTGKIYGFPEISEAGYSLECALREGTAAPVDIGRRVRYLLNVMERAIKTEPAENGKEISGADMAPQPVMAPASAPVVLEHDLGKPGLLVIDDDEGITDLVHSLFDPVANITICGDVASGLLAAYETRPHLILLDDEMPGERSGMDLLQQLRDMPITANVPIIMMSANDSLTSIMQALVSGATDYMIKPFDPATLVSKATGLLKTYRTRILVVDDDETVRDLLEHKLTAAGCRVDAVGECQEAWDLLEKESYSLVLLDRMMPDLDGTILLRMMHGDDAIARIPVIFLTARRSAADVVDGLLTGATDYITKPFDPDEVVKRCMTLIKAKKH
;
A
#
# COMPACT_ATOMS: atom_id res chain seq x y z
N MET A 1 -30.83 -9.47 -36.01
CA MET A 1 -30.01 -8.25 -36.00
C MET A 1 -29.17 -8.29 -34.75
N THR A 2 -27.89 -8.59 -34.93
CA THR A 2 -26.85 -8.65 -33.91
C THR A 2 -26.47 -7.22 -33.52
N GLY A 3 -26.80 -6.81 -32.30
CA GLY A 3 -26.45 -5.49 -31.75
C GLY A 3 -25.10 -5.56 -31.03
N GLU A 4 -24.23 -4.64 -31.41
CA GLU A 4 -22.85 -4.48 -30.96
C GLU A 4 -22.74 -4.30 -29.44
N VAL A 5 -22.00 -5.20 -28.79
CA VAL A 5 -21.62 -5.06 -27.38
C VAL A 5 -20.34 -4.22 -27.32
N ASN A 6 -20.54 -2.95 -26.99
CA ASN A 6 -19.68 -2.04 -26.23
C ASN A 6 -18.17 -2.40 -26.16
N MET A 7 -17.41 -1.95 -27.16
CA MET A 7 -15.94 -2.04 -27.23
C MET A 7 -15.21 -0.90 -26.49
N ALA A 8 -15.93 0.11 -25.97
CA ALA A 8 -15.32 1.28 -25.33
C ALA A 8 -14.78 1.00 -23.90
N GLY A 9 -15.42 0.10 -23.14
CA GLY A 9 -14.98 -0.24 -21.78
C GLY A 9 -13.74 -1.15 -21.70
N LYS A 10 -13.28 -1.71 -22.83
CA LYS A 10 -12.04 -2.52 -22.89
C LYS A 10 -10.79 -1.69 -23.22
N ALA A 11 -10.94 -0.51 -23.82
CA ALA A 11 -9.82 0.35 -24.21
C ALA A 11 -9.22 1.08 -23.01
N ASP A 12 -10.06 1.65 -22.13
CA ASP A 12 -9.60 2.33 -20.89
C ASP A 12 -8.91 1.37 -19.90
N MET A 13 -9.37 0.11 -19.82
CA MET A 13 -8.72 -0.91 -19.00
C MET A 13 -7.35 -1.33 -19.56
N ALA A 14 -7.21 -1.40 -20.89
CA ALA A 14 -5.95 -1.79 -21.53
C ALA A 14 -4.89 -0.67 -21.48
N GLU A 15 -5.31 0.59 -21.59
CA GLU A 15 -4.41 1.75 -21.46
C GLU A 15 -3.92 1.93 -20.02
N GLY A 16 -4.79 1.75 -19.02
CA GLY A 16 -4.41 1.81 -17.60
C GLY A 16 -3.49 0.69 -17.14
N THR A 17 -3.66 -0.54 -17.65
CA THR A 17 -2.77 -1.68 -17.34
C THR A 17 -1.41 -1.54 -18.01
N GLY A 18 -1.36 -1.05 -19.26
CA GLY A 18 -0.10 -0.87 -19.99
C GLY A 18 0.80 0.20 -19.37
N VAL A 19 0.24 1.28 -18.83
CA VAL A 19 1.01 2.33 -18.14
C VAL A 19 1.57 1.82 -16.81
N MET A 20 0.81 1.04 -16.04
CA MET A 20 1.31 0.44 -14.79
C MET A 20 2.34 -0.68 -15.03
N GLU A 21 2.16 -1.54 -16.04
CA GLU A 21 3.16 -2.57 -16.38
C GLU A 21 4.48 -1.94 -16.86
N ASN A 22 4.42 -0.90 -17.68
CA ASN A 22 5.61 -0.18 -18.13
C ASN A 22 6.31 0.54 -16.98
N GLY A 23 5.54 1.15 -16.06
CA GLY A 23 6.09 1.79 -14.85
C GLY A 23 6.74 0.79 -13.90
N LEU A 24 6.09 -0.36 -13.67
CA LEU A 24 6.63 -1.44 -12.85
C LEU A 24 7.93 -2.01 -13.45
N ASN A 25 7.97 -2.26 -14.76
CA ASN A 25 9.17 -2.75 -15.42
C ASN A 25 10.34 -1.76 -15.31
N ALA A 26 10.10 -0.47 -15.55
CA ALA A 26 11.13 0.55 -15.42
C ALA A 26 11.65 0.69 -13.98
N ALA A 27 10.75 0.65 -12.99
CA ALA A 27 11.13 0.64 -11.57
C ALA A 27 11.95 -0.61 -11.22
N MET A 28 11.52 -1.79 -11.68
CA MET A 28 12.23 -3.05 -11.48
C MET A 28 13.62 -3.04 -12.12
N GLU A 29 13.79 -2.47 -13.31
CA GLU A 29 15.11 -2.32 -13.95
C GLU A 29 16.05 -1.41 -13.17
N SER A 30 15.54 -0.26 -12.68
CA SER A 30 16.30 0.69 -11.87
C SER A 30 16.81 0.03 -10.58
N VAL A 31 15.91 -0.65 -9.87
CA VAL A 31 16.21 -1.29 -8.60
C VAL A 31 17.13 -2.51 -8.80
N ARG A 32 16.93 -3.28 -9.89
CA ARG A 32 17.82 -4.38 -10.27
C ARG A 32 19.26 -3.92 -10.48
N ARG A 33 19.46 -2.74 -11.08
CA ARG A 33 20.80 -2.16 -11.28
C ARG A 33 21.48 -1.84 -9.95
N LYS A 34 20.78 -1.14 -9.04
CA LYS A 34 21.29 -0.88 -7.68
C LYS A 34 21.60 -2.17 -6.92
N TYR A 35 20.76 -3.19 -7.07
CA TYR A 35 21.00 -4.49 -6.44
C TYR A 35 22.28 -5.14 -6.96
N ILE A 36 22.58 -5.08 -8.27
CA ILE A 36 23.84 -5.60 -8.84
C ILE A 36 25.05 -4.88 -8.25
N GLU A 37 25.00 -3.56 -8.09
CA GLU A 37 26.10 -2.79 -7.46
C GLU A 37 26.36 -3.25 -6.02
N LYS A 38 25.28 -3.42 -5.23
CA LYS A 38 25.36 -3.95 -3.87
C LYS A 38 25.87 -5.39 -3.83
N LEU A 39 25.43 -6.21 -4.79
CA LEU A 39 25.86 -7.59 -4.95
C LEU A 39 27.38 -7.68 -5.16
N ALA A 40 27.97 -6.75 -5.91
CA ALA A 40 29.42 -6.69 -6.13
C ALA A 40 30.20 -6.41 -4.83
N VAL A 41 29.67 -5.56 -3.95
CA VAL A 41 30.25 -5.30 -2.62
C VAL A 41 30.16 -6.56 -1.75
N GLN A 42 28.97 -7.16 -1.65
CA GLN A 42 28.74 -8.37 -0.86
C GLN A 42 29.55 -9.56 -1.38
N HIS A 43 29.74 -9.67 -2.70
CA HIS A 43 30.63 -10.67 -3.30
C HIS A 43 32.05 -10.50 -2.78
N GLY A 44 32.57 -9.26 -2.75
CA GLY A 44 33.88 -8.95 -2.18
C GLY A 44 34.00 -9.34 -0.70
N ASP A 45 32.96 -9.11 0.09
CA ASP A 45 32.94 -9.48 1.50
C ASP A 45 32.93 -11.00 1.70
N ILE A 46 32.13 -11.74 0.94
CA ILE A 46 32.12 -13.21 0.98
C ILE A 46 33.48 -13.78 0.57
N VAL A 47 34.13 -13.22 -0.45
CA VAL A 47 35.49 -13.63 -0.84
C VAL A 47 36.49 -13.44 0.31
N ARG A 48 36.41 -12.33 1.06
CA ARG A 48 37.26 -12.08 2.23
C ARG A 48 36.96 -13.00 3.41
N LEU A 49 35.70 -13.36 3.61
CA LEU A 49 35.23 -14.22 4.69
C LEU A 49 35.32 -15.71 4.34
N SER A 50 35.61 -16.06 3.08
CA SER A 50 35.72 -17.44 2.64
C SER A 50 36.93 -18.10 3.30
N PRO A 51 36.79 -19.31 3.86
CA PRO A 51 37.92 -20.07 4.38
C PRO A 51 38.95 -20.30 3.27
N ALA A 52 40.23 -20.19 3.59
CA ALA A 52 41.30 -20.54 2.66
C ALA A 52 41.26 -22.05 2.37
N ASP A 53 41.64 -22.46 1.15
CA ASP A 53 41.70 -23.88 0.80
C ASP A 53 42.63 -24.63 1.78
N GLY A 54 42.05 -25.47 2.64
CA GLY A 54 42.79 -26.32 3.60
C GLY A 54 42.69 -25.94 5.08
N GLU A 55 41.86 -24.96 5.47
CA GLU A 55 41.56 -24.70 6.89
C GLU A 55 40.39 -25.58 7.39
N ASP A 56 40.66 -26.36 8.44
CA ASP A 56 39.69 -27.33 9.01
C ASP A 56 38.64 -26.70 9.93
N GLU A 57 38.84 -25.46 10.40
CA GLU A 57 37.93 -24.78 11.32
C GLU A 57 37.72 -23.30 10.95
N MET A 58 36.45 -22.89 10.84
CA MET A 58 36.06 -21.51 10.61
C MET A 58 35.79 -20.82 11.96
N ALA A 59 36.45 -19.69 12.22
CA ALA A 59 36.22 -18.92 13.43
C ALA A 59 34.73 -18.53 13.58
N GLU A 60 34.20 -18.65 14.79
CA GLU A 60 32.78 -18.39 15.09
C GLU A 60 32.32 -16.98 14.69
N THR A 61 33.21 -16.00 14.80
CA THR A 61 32.98 -14.62 14.35
C THR A 61 32.82 -14.51 12.83
N THR A 62 33.66 -15.20 12.06
CA THR A 62 33.57 -15.29 10.59
C THR A 62 32.28 -16.00 10.17
N ALA A 63 31.93 -17.10 10.83
CA ALA A 63 30.69 -17.84 10.60
C ALA A 63 29.45 -16.97 10.80
N LYS A 64 29.44 -16.17 11.87
CA LYS A 64 28.35 -15.25 12.20
C LYS A 64 28.21 -14.15 11.14
N SER A 65 29.31 -13.55 10.71
CA SER A 65 29.31 -12.53 9.65
C SER A 65 28.85 -13.09 8.31
N LEU A 66 29.38 -14.24 7.90
CA LEU A 66 29.01 -14.91 6.66
C LEU A 66 27.52 -15.28 6.66
N ARG A 67 26.99 -15.74 7.80
CA ARG A 67 25.57 -16.03 7.97
C ARG A 67 24.72 -14.76 7.80
N GLY A 68 25.14 -13.63 8.34
CA GLY A 68 24.45 -12.35 8.15
C GLY A 68 24.36 -11.93 6.68
N VAL A 69 25.46 -12.09 5.92
CA VAL A 69 25.45 -11.80 4.47
C VAL A 69 24.55 -12.79 3.72
N ALA A 70 24.64 -14.08 4.04
CA ALA A 70 23.82 -15.13 3.42
C ALA A 70 22.31 -14.90 3.67
N HIS A 71 21.93 -14.52 4.89
CA HIS A 71 20.57 -14.17 5.27
C HIS A 71 20.02 -13.00 4.45
N LYS A 72 20.80 -11.92 4.31
CA LYS A 72 20.42 -10.78 3.46
C LYS A 72 20.21 -11.19 2.01
N LEU A 73 21.11 -11.99 1.44
CA LEU A 73 20.99 -12.47 0.06
C LEU A 73 19.77 -13.39 -0.13
N ALA A 74 19.48 -14.25 0.85
CA ALA A 74 18.30 -15.12 0.87
C ALA A 74 17.00 -14.31 0.82
N GLY A 75 16.88 -13.26 1.64
CA GLY A 75 15.68 -12.43 1.71
C GLY A 75 15.47 -11.49 0.52
N THR A 76 16.54 -11.13 -0.19
CA THR A 76 16.50 -10.06 -1.22
C THR A 76 16.56 -10.57 -2.66
N GLY A 77 17.34 -11.62 -2.96
CA GLY A 77 17.68 -11.96 -4.35
C GLY A 77 16.46 -12.19 -5.25
N LYS A 78 15.46 -12.91 -4.75
CA LYS A 78 14.23 -13.21 -5.52
C LYS A 78 13.39 -11.95 -5.78
N ILE A 79 13.37 -10.99 -4.85
CA ILE A 79 12.65 -9.71 -5.00
C ILE A 79 13.18 -8.92 -6.21
N TYR A 80 14.51 -8.95 -6.42
CA TYR A 80 15.18 -8.24 -7.52
C TYR A 80 15.32 -9.05 -8.82
N GLY A 81 14.65 -10.21 -8.92
CA GLY A 81 14.70 -11.06 -10.11
C GLY A 81 15.95 -11.95 -10.19
N PHE A 82 16.57 -12.28 -9.05
CA PHE A 82 17.70 -13.21 -8.94
C PHE A 82 17.35 -14.40 -8.00
N PRO A 83 16.43 -15.29 -8.40
CA PRO A 83 16.01 -16.42 -7.56
C PRO A 83 17.16 -17.37 -7.20
N GLU A 84 18.11 -17.61 -8.13
CA GLU A 84 19.27 -18.48 -7.87
C GLU A 84 20.17 -17.94 -6.75
N ILE A 85 20.29 -16.61 -6.61
CA ILE A 85 21.06 -15.96 -5.53
C ILE A 85 20.35 -16.18 -4.19
N SER A 86 19.04 -16.00 -4.16
CA SER A 86 18.22 -16.20 -2.97
C SER A 86 18.29 -17.66 -2.49
N GLU A 87 18.17 -18.63 -3.40
CA GLU A 87 18.31 -20.07 -3.09
C GLU A 87 19.71 -20.43 -2.58
N ALA A 88 20.75 -19.90 -3.22
CA ALA A 88 22.14 -20.13 -2.82
C ALA A 88 22.44 -19.50 -1.45
N GLY A 89 21.93 -18.30 -1.18
CA GLY A 89 22.04 -17.61 0.11
C GLY A 89 21.37 -18.38 1.23
N TYR A 90 20.10 -18.79 1.05
CA TYR A 90 19.35 -19.58 2.02
C TYR A 90 20.06 -20.90 2.36
N SER A 91 20.53 -21.58 1.31
CA SER A 91 21.29 -22.83 1.43
C SER A 91 22.56 -22.67 2.27
N LEU A 92 23.29 -21.56 2.13
CA LEU A 92 24.46 -21.25 2.94
C LEU A 92 24.07 -20.86 4.38
N GLU A 93 23.02 -20.06 4.55
CA GLU A 93 22.52 -19.63 5.84
C GLU A 93 22.12 -20.82 6.73
N CYS A 94 21.34 -21.78 6.20
CA CYS A 94 20.94 -22.99 6.92
C CYS A 94 22.16 -23.78 7.41
N ALA A 95 23.15 -23.99 6.53
CA ALA A 95 24.38 -24.72 6.87
C ALA A 95 25.17 -24.04 8.01
N LEU A 96 25.16 -22.70 8.05
CA LEU A 96 25.84 -21.91 9.08
C LEU A 96 25.05 -21.79 10.39
N ARG A 97 23.74 -22.01 10.35
CA ARG A 97 22.86 -21.98 11.54
C ARG A 97 22.91 -23.30 12.30
N GLU A 98 22.91 -24.43 11.61
CA GLU A 98 22.85 -25.75 12.23
C GLU A 98 24.15 -26.13 12.95
N GLY A 99 25.29 -25.57 12.55
CA GLY A 99 26.60 -25.83 13.16
C GLY A 99 27.09 -27.28 13.02
N THR A 100 26.37 -28.11 12.28
CA THR A 100 26.63 -29.54 12.05
C THR A 100 27.22 -29.82 10.67
N ALA A 101 27.20 -28.84 9.77
CA ALA A 101 27.74 -28.98 8.42
C ALA A 101 29.26 -29.08 8.44
N ALA A 102 29.81 -30.03 7.68
CA ALA A 102 31.27 -30.18 7.56
C ALA A 102 31.88 -28.93 6.88
N PRO A 103 33.12 -28.53 7.23
CA PRO A 103 33.82 -27.40 6.62
C PRO A 103 33.85 -27.45 5.08
N VAL A 104 34.00 -28.66 4.51
CA VAL A 104 33.98 -28.92 3.07
C VAL A 104 32.64 -28.55 2.43
N ASP A 105 31.52 -28.79 3.12
CA ASP A 105 30.18 -28.48 2.63
C ASP A 105 29.92 -26.97 2.65
N ILE A 106 30.39 -26.28 3.69
CA ILE A 106 30.32 -24.81 3.78
C ILE A 106 31.13 -24.19 2.63
N GLY A 107 32.38 -24.63 2.41
CA GLY A 107 33.22 -24.15 1.31
C GLY A 107 32.61 -24.40 -0.07
N ARG A 108 31.92 -25.53 -0.27
CA ARG A 108 31.19 -25.80 -1.53
C ARG A 108 30.02 -24.82 -1.73
N ARG A 109 29.24 -24.55 -0.68
CA ARG A 109 28.11 -23.60 -0.75
C ARG A 109 28.56 -22.17 -0.98
N VAL A 110 29.66 -21.74 -0.33
CA VAL A 110 30.28 -20.43 -0.58
C VAL A 110 30.71 -20.29 -2.03
N ARG A 111 31.45 -21.27 -2.59
CA ARG A 111 31.87 -21.23 -4.00
C ARG A 111 30.69 -21.21 -4.97
N TYR A 112 29.64 -21.96 -4.67
CA TYR A 112 28.43 -21.94 -5.47
C TYR A 112 27.77 -20.57 -5.47
N LEU A 113 27.57 -19.97 -4.28
CA LEU A 113 27.01 -18.63 -4.13
C LEU A 113 27.84 -17.58 -4.88
N LEU A 114 29.17 -17.59 -4.74
CA LEU A 114 30.06 -16.69 -5.45
C LEU A 114 29.93 -16.81 -6.98
N ASN A 115 29.84 -18.02 -7.52
CA ASN A 115 29.66 -18.24 -8.97
C ASN A 115 28.31 -17.70 -9.48
N VAL A 116 27.22 -17.92 -8.73
CA VAL A 116 25.91 -17.38 -9.09
C VAL A 116 25.93 -15.85 -9.05
N MET A 117 26.56 -15.26 -8.03
CA MET A 117 26.72 -13.80 -7.92
C MET A 117 27.57 -13.22 -9.07
N GLU A 118 28.69 -13.86 -9.40
CA GLU A 118 29.58 -13.40 -10.46
C GLU A 118 28.90 -13.45 -11.84
N ARG A 119 28.06 -14.46 -12.10
CA ARG A 119 27.22 -14.52 -13.30
C ARG A 119 26.27 -13.33 -13.34
N ALA A 120 25.55 -13.07 -12.26
CA ALA A 120 24.59 -11.97 -12.17
C ALA A 120 25.25 -10.59 -12.37
N ILE A 121 26.45 -10.38 -11.83
CA ILE A 121 27.23 -9.14 -12.00
C ILE A 121 27.70 -8.98 -13.46
N LYS A 122 28.09 -10.09 -14.12
CA LYS A 122 28.59 -10.06 -15.51
C LYS A 122 27.48 -9.96 -16.55
N THR A 123 26.27 -10.43 -16.28
CA THR A 123 25.12 -10.32 -17.18
C THR A 123 24.36 -8.99 -17.01
N GLU A 124 25.07 -7.85 -16.95
CA GLU A 124 24.40 -6.59 -17.33
C GLU A 124 23.62 -6.84 -18.63
N PRO A 125 22.35 -6.38 -18.74
CA PRO A 125 21.61 -6.58 -19.96
C PRO A 125 22.32 -5.79 -21.06
N ALA A 126 23.06 -6.49 -21.92
CA ALA A 126 23.36 -6.01 -23.24
C ALA A 126 22.03 -5.61 -23.88
N GLU A 127 21.98 -4.36 -24.33
CA GLU A 127 20.87 -3.78 -25.07
C GLU A 127 20.19 -4.82 -25.97
N ASN A 128 18.98 -5.25 -25.63
CA ASN A 128 18.06 -5.77 -26.64
C ASN A 128 17.43 -4.58 -27.38
N GLY A 129 18.30 -3.71 -27.92
CA GLY A 129 18.01 -2.87 -29.05
C GLY A 129 17.98 -3.76 -30.29
N LYS A 130 16.87 -4.46 -30.51
CA LYS A 130 16.61 -5.00 -31.84
C LYS A 130 16.16 -3.84 -32.72
N GLU A 131 17.08 -3.38 -33.56
CA GLU A 131 16.85 -2.49 -34.69
C GLU A 131 15.54 -2.84 -35.39
N ILE A 132 14.60 -1.89 -35.41
CA ILE A 132 13.65 -1.75 -36.50
C ILE A 132 14.25 -0.67 -37.39
N SER A 133 14.91 -1.10 -38.46
CA SER A 133 15.41 -0.23 -39.52
C SER A 133 14.27 0.60 -40.10
N GLY A 134 14.54 1.89 -40.31
CA GLY A 134 13.54 2.92 -40.54
C GLY A 134 12.82 2.89 -41.89
N ALA A 135 11.75 3.67 -41.91
CA ALA A 135 11.27 4.40 -43.08
C ALA A 135 10.52 5.65 -42.60
N ASP A 136 10.98 6.81 -43.07
CA ASP A 136 10.29 8.09 -43.20
C ASP A 136 9.15 8.45 -42.23
N MET A 137 9.33 9.52 -41.46
CA MET A 137 8.57 10.76 -41.65
C MET A 137 9.01 11.86 -40.68
N ALA A 138 9.22 13.06 -41.22
CA ALA A 138 9.52 14.30 -40.53
C ALA A 138 8.47 14.66 -39.44
N PRO A 139 8.84 15.45 -38.42
CA PRO A 139 7.90 15.85 -37.37
C PRO A 139 6.83 16.78 -37.94
N GLN A 140 5.58 16.28 -38.00
CA GLN A 140 4.40 17.11 -38.22
C GLN A 140 3.93 17.65 -36.86
N PRO A 141 3.59 18.95 -36.75
CA PRO A 141 3.05 19.52 -35.52
C PRO A 141 1.61 19.03 -35.34
N VAL A 142 1.36 18.18 -34.34
CA VAL A 142 0.01 17.73 -34.03
C VAL A 142 -0.67 18.78 -33.16
N MET A 143 -1.65 19.47 -33.76
CA MET A 143 -2.59 20.34 -33.07
C MET A 143 -3.43 19.53 -32.08
N ALA A 144 -3.64 20.10 -30.89
CA ALA A 144 -4.55 19.58 -29.88
C ALA A 144 -5.99 19.44 -30.41
N PRO A 145 -6.70 18.33 -30.13
CA PRO A 145 -8.15 18.33 -30.17
C PRO A 145 -8.68 18.93 -28.86
N ALA A 146 -9.53 19.95 -29.02
CA ALA A 146 -10.27 20.56 -27.94
C ALA A 146 -11.41 19.64 -27.42
N SER A 147 -11.49 19.56 -26.10
CA SER A 147 -12.69 19.47 -25.25
C SER A 147 -13.63 18.26 -25.37
N ALA A 148 -13.47 17.34 -24.42
CA ALA A 148 -14.57 16.97 -23.50
C ALA A 148 -14.16 17.45 -22.10
N PRO A 149 -15.08 17.89 -21.22
CA PRO A 149 -14.71 18.31 -19.88
C PRO A 149 -14.23 17.07 -19.13
N VAL A 150 -12.91 16.95 -18.97
CA VAL A 150 -12.33 16.16 -17.89
C VAL A 150 -12.84 16.82 -16.63
N VAL A 151 -13.79 16.17 -15.94
CA VAL A 151 -14.14 16.54 -14.58
C VAL A 151 -12.83 16.52 -13.81
N LEU A 152 -12.43 17.68 -13.32
CA LEU A 152 -11.20 17.87 -12.57
C LEU A 152 -11.23 16.89 -11.39
N GLU A 153 -10.43 15.82 -11.44
CA GLU A 153 -9.97 15.17 -10.22
C GLU A 153 -9.21 16.25 -9.45
N HIS A 154 -9.88 16.90 -8.50
CA HIS A 154 -9.25 17.88 -7.63
C HIS A 154 -8.08 17.18 -6.93
N ASP A 155 -6.87 17.70 -7.16
CA ASP A 155 -5.60 17.11 -6.71
C ASP A 155 -5.50 17.17 -5.18
N LEU A 156 -5.92 16.09 -4.52
CA LEU A 156 -5.85 15.91 -3.06
C LEU A 156 -4.39 15.78 -2.56
N GLY A 157 -3.37 15.83 -3.43
CA GLY A 157 -1.97 15.57 -3.11
C GLY A 157 -1.68 14.06 -2.98
N LYS A 158 -0.40 13.70 -2.99
CA LYS A 158 0.04 12.30 -2.84
C LYS A 158 -0.18 11.81 -1.39
N PRO A 159 -0.78 10.63 -1.16
CA PRO A 159 -0.85 10.04 0.17
C PRO A 159 0.55 9.81 0.75
N GLY A 160 0.74 10.13 2.03
CA GLY A 160 1.90 9.70 2.82
C GLY A 160 2.00 8.17 2.97
N LEU A 161 3.17 7.60 2.67
CA LEU A 161 3.56 6.21 2.88
C LEU A 161 4.79 6.18 3.80
N LEU A 162 4.67 5.57 4.97
CA LEU A 162 5.80 5.35 5.87
C LEU A 162 6.33 3.93 5.70
N VAL A 163 7.63 3.80 5.49
CA VAL A 163 8.34 2.51 5.36
C VAL A 163 9.32 2.41 6.50
N ILE A 164 9.23 1.34 7.27
CA ILE A 164 10.10 1.08 8.42
C ILE A 164 10.76 -0.28 8.16
N ASP A 165 11.93 -0.26 7.53
CA ASP A 165 12.71 -1.45 7.14
C ASP A 165 14.18 -1.04 7.04
N ASP A 166 15.10 -1.80 7.65
CA ASP A 166 16.54 -1.51 7.62
C ASP A 166 17.23 -2.03 6.34
N ASP A 167 16.53 -2.82 5.54
CA ASP A 167 17.01 -3.27 4.24
C ASP A 167 16.88 -2.14 3.20
N GLU A 168 18.03 -1.50 2.91
CA GLU A 168 18.14 -0.47 1.86
C GLU A 168 17.59 -0.93 0.51
N GLY A 169 17.69 -2.22 0.19
CA GLY A 169 17.14 -2.72 -1.06
C GLY A 169 15.63 -2.59 -1.06
N ILE A 170 14.97 -3.06 0.00
CA ILE A 170 13.50 -3.04 0.10
C ILE A 170 13.01 -1.61 0.10
N THR A 171 13.67 -0.74 0.84
CA THR A 171 13.32 0.68 0.88
C THR A 171 13.55 1.36 -0.49
N ASP A 172 14.62 1.03 -1.23
CA ASP A 172 14.84 1.47 -2.61
C ASP A 172 13.76 0.97 -3.58
N LEU A 173 13.34 -0.30 -3.43
CA LEU A 173 12.26 -0.87 -4.21
C LEU A 173 10.96 -0.12 -3.97
N VAL A 174 10.57 0.04 -2.70
CA VAL A 174 9.36 0.77 -2.32
C VAL A 174 9.43 2.20 -2.84
N HIS A 175 10.57 2.88 -2.68
CA HIS A 175 10.76 4.23 -3.22
C HIS A 175 10.53 4.25 -4.73
N SER A 176 11.17 3.35 -5.49
CA SER A 176 11.03 3.32 -6.94
C SER A 176 9.62 2.97 -7.41
N LEU A 177 8.89 2.13 -6.67
CA LEU A 177 7.53 1.72 -7.02
C LEU A 177 6.48 2.79 -6.70
N PHE A 178 6.63 3.50 -5.58
CA PHE A 178 5.57 4.36 -5.06
C PHE A 178 5.86 5.87 -5.14
N ASP A 179 7.09 6.31 -5.43
CA ASP A 179 7.43 7.74 -5.54
C ASP A 179 6.49 8.50 -6.49
N PRO A 180 6.05 7.95 -7.64
CA PRO A 180 5.10 8.64 -8.51
C PRO A 180 3.72 8.88 -7.87
N VAL A 181 3.33 8.07 -6.88
CA VAL A 181 1.94 8.01 -6.36
C VAL A 181 1.80 8.30 -4.87
N ALA A 182 2.89 8.37 -4.10
CA ALA A 182 2.88 8.58 -2.65
C ALA A 182 4.03 9.49 -2.21
N ASN A 183 3.83 10.18 -1.08
CA ASN A 183 4.91 10.88 -0.37
C ASN A 183 5.56 9.90 0.59
N ILE A 184 6.81 9.50 0.32
CA ILE A 184 7.44 8.39 1.03
C ILE A 184 8.37 8.91 2.14
N THR A 185 8.21 8.36 3.33
CA THR A 185 9.14 8.53 4.45
C THR A 185 9.75 7.17 4.78
N ILE A 186 11.07 7.07 4.87
CA ILE A 186 11.79 5.83 5.17
C ILE A 186 12.49 5.95 6.53
N CYS A 187 12.38 4.89 7.33
CA CYS A 187 13.03 4.74 8.63
C CYS A 187 13.67 3.36 8.71
N GLY A 188 14.85 3.27 9.34
CA GLY A 188 15.59 2.00 9.46
C GLY A 188 15.52 1.36 10.86
N ASP A 189 14.78 1.96 11.79
CA ASP A 189 14.69 1.47 13.16
C ASP A 189 13.37 1.88 13.83
N VAL A 190 13.09 1.23 14.97
CA VAL A 190 11.85 1.41 15.74
C VAL A 190 11.66 2.85 16.24
N ALA A 191 12.72 3.50 16.70
CA ALA A 191 12.62 4.83 17.31
C ALA A 191 12.36 5.91 16.26
N SER A 192 13.09 5.87 15.14
CA SER A 192 12.84 6.76 14.00
C SER A 192 11.47 6.52 13.36
N GLY A 193 11.06 5.25 13.23
CA GLY A 193 9.75 4.89 12.72
C GLY A 193 8.59 5.43 13.55
N LEU A 194 8.66 5.33 14.88
CA LEU A 194 7.64 5.86 15.78
C LEU A 194 7.53 7.39 15.71
N LEU A 195 8.67 8.08 15.68
CA LEU A 195 8.72 9.54 15.55
C LEU A 195 8.13 9.99 14.20
N ALA A 196 8.55 9.35 13.11
CA ALA A 196 8.06 9.66 11.77
C ALA A 196 6.56 9.41 11.64
N ALA A 197 6.02 8.36 12.28
CA ALA A 197 4.58 8.09 12.29
C ALA A 197 3.78 9.23 12.95
N TYR A 198 4.34 9.83 14.00
CA TYR A 198 3.75 11.00 14.66
C TYR A 198 3.84 12.27 13.81
N GLU A 199 5.01 12.56 13.24
CA GLU A 199 5.26 13.81 12.50
C GLU A 199 4.59 13.84 11.13
N THR A 200 4.63 12.72 10.40
CA THR A 200 4.23 12.69 8.99
C THR A 200 2.77 12.30 8.78
N ARG A 201 2.09 11.77 9.80
CA ARG A 201 0.70 11.28 9.74
C ARG A 201 0.46 10.42 8.48
N PRO A 202 1.15 9.28 8.37
CA PRO A 202 1.09 8.47 7.16
C PRO A 202 -0.31 7.87 6.96
N HIS A 203 -0.65 7.56 5.72
CA HIS A 203 -1.92 6.91 5.35
C HIS A 203 -1.75 5.40 5.14
N LEU A 204 -0.51 4.92 5.08
CA LEU A 204 -0.13 3.51 5.06
C LEU A 204 1.25 3.38 5.68
N ILE A 205 1.43 2.33 6.49
CA ILE A 205 2.72 1.95 7.04
C ILE A 205 3.10 0.57 6.49
N LEU A 206 4.29 0.45 5.92
CA LEU A 206 4.96 -0.82 5.66
C LEU A 206 5.97 -1.04 6.77
N LEU A 207 5.80 -2.10 7.55
CA LEU A 207 6.56 -2.32 8.77
C LEU A 207 7.29 -3.65 8.71
N ASP A 208 8.61 -3.61 8.73
CA ASP A 208 9.42 -4.81 8.90
C ASP A 208 9.27 -5.39 10.32
N ASP A 209 9.24 -6.70 10.41
CA ASP A 209 9.18 -7.46 11.65
C ASP A 209 10.56 -7.60 12.30
N GLU A 210 11.59 -7.85 11.47
CA GLU A 210 12.96 -8.15 11.90
C GLU A 210 13.88 -6.93 11.77
N MET A 211 13.66 -5.92 12.61
CA MET A 211 14.53 -4.74 12.66
C MET A 211 15.68 -4.89 13.68
N PRO A 212 16.83 -4.21 13.45
CA PRO A 212 17.94 -4.18 14.39
C PRO A 212 17.56 -3.47 15.69
N GLY A 213 17.93 -4.07 16.82
CA GLY A 213 17.76 -3.49 18.16
C GLY A 213 17.17 -4.47 19.18
N GLU A 214 16.75 -3.94 20.33
CA GLU A 214 16.13 -4.74 21.41
C GLU A 214 14.62 -4.93 21.23
N ARG A 215 13.98 -4.14 20.37
CA ARG A 215 12.53 -4.13 20.15
C ARG A 215 12.20 -4.67 18.76
N SER A 216 11.21 -5.55 18.69
CA SER A 216 10.73 -6.14 17.45
C SER A 216 9.80 -5.21 16.68
N GLY A 217 9.60 -5.45 15.38
CA GLY A 217 8.55 -4.78 14.61
C GLY A 217 7.15 -5.00 15.20
N MET A 218 6.93 -6.17 15.80
CA MET A 218 5.71 -6.46 16.55
C MET A 218 5.48 -5.52 17.74
N ASP A 219 6.54 -5.16 18.49
CA ASP A 219 6.44 -4.20 19.59
C ASP A 219 6.11 -2.79 19.07
N LEU A 220 6.61 -2.45 17.89
CA LEU A 220 6.28 -1.18 17.23
C LEU A 220 4.84 -1.17 16.74
N LEU A 221 4.33 -2.26 16.17
CA LEU A 221 2.92 -2.40 15.78
C LEU A 221 2.00 -2.09 16.97
N GLN A 222 2.26 -2.67 18.14
CA GLN A 222 1.45 -2.43 19.33
C GLN A 222 1.50 -0.96 19.75
N GLN A 223 2.68 -0.34 19.76
CA GLN A 223 2.83 1.10 20.08
C GLN A 223 2.09 2.00 19.09
N LEU A 224 2.16 1.70 17.78
CA LEU A 224 1.44 2.43 16.75
C LEU A 224 -0.08 2.30 16.91
N ARG A 225 -0.56 1.14 17.37
CA ARG A 225 -1.99 0.92 17.65
C ARG A 225 -2.48 1.63 18.90
N ASP A 226 -1.63 1.77 19.93
CA ASP A 226 -1.95 2.48 21.16
C ASP A 226 -2.00 4.02 20.98
N MET A 227 -1.33 4.54 19.94
CA MET A 227 -1.32 5.96 19.61
C MET A 227 -2.59 6.38 18.86
N PRO A 228 -3.39 7.36 19.36
CA PRO A 228 -4.65 7.77 18.71
C PRO A 228 -4.50 8.16 17.24
N ILE A 229 -3.37 8.78 16.89
CA ILE A 229 -3.08 9.31 15.55
C ILE A 229 -2.77 8.23 14.51
N THR A 230 -2.30 7.05 14.95
CA THR A 230 -1.93 5.92 14.08
C THR A 230 -2.77 4.67 14.35
N ALA A 231 -3.64 4.72 15.36
CA ALA A 231 -4.44 3.60 15.86
C ALA A 231 -5.20 2.86 14.75
N ASN A 232 -5.56 3.57 13.69
CA ASN A 232 -6.36 3.04 12.59
C ASN A 232 -5.71 3.21 11.21
N VAL A 233 -4.48 3.74 11.16
CA VAL A 233 -3.70 3.75 9.92
C VAL A 233 -3.47 2.30 9.48
N PRO A 234 -3.67 1.94 8.20
CA PRO A 234 -3.42 0.59 7.76
C PRO A 234 -1.93 0.26 7.85
N ILE A 235 -1.61 -0.93 8.36
CA ILE A 235 -0.23 -1.40 8.55
C ILE A 235 -0.09 -2.74 7.83
N ILE A 236 0.82 -2.83 6.87
CA ILE A 236 1.23 -4.10 6.27
C ILE A 236 2.54 -4.52 6.95
N MET A 237 2.50 -5.66 7.62
CA MET A 237 3.71 -6.27 8.17
C MET A 237 4.51 -6.96 7.05
N MET A 238 5.81 -6.74 7.00
CA MET A 238 6.76 -7.43 6.12
C MET A 238 7.67 -8.28 6.99
N SER A 239 7.84 -9.57 6.70
CA SER A 239 8.63 -10.45 7.56
C SER A 239 9.25 -11.59 6.77
N ALA A 240 10.40 -12.09 7.21
CA ALA A 240 11.03 -13.28 6.63
C ALA A 240 10.37 -14.60 7.06
N ASN A 241 9.49 -14.57 8.07
CA ASN A 241 8.86 -15.76 8.64
C ASN A 241 7.54 -16.10 7.93
N ASP A 242 7.39 -17.32 7.42
CA ASP A 242 6.17 -17.80 6.77
C ASP A 242 5.24 -18.60 7.70
N SER A 243 5.59 -18.70 9.00
CA SER A 243 4.81 -19.42 9.99
C SER A 243 3.42 -18.81 10.16
N LEU A 244 2.40 -19.65 10.01
CA LEU A 244 1.00 -19.30 10.24
C LEU A 244 0.78 -18.64 11.61
N THR A 245 1.53 -19.07 12.64
CA THR A 245 1.43 -18.51 13.99
C THR A 245 1.85 -17.04 14.01
N SER A 246 2.96 -16.69 13.36
CA SER A 246 3.47 -15.31 13.30
C SER A 246 2.53 -14.40 12.49
N ILE A 247 1.99 -14.92 11.38
CA ILE A 247 1.00 -14.22 10.57
C ILE A 247 -0.27 -13.92 11.39
N MET A 248 -0.80 -14.94 12.08
CA MET A 248 -2.00 -14.77 12.90
C MET A 248 -1.76 -13.79 14.05
N GLN A 249 -0.59 -13.86 14.69
CA GLN A 249 -0.25 -12.95 15.78
C GLN A 249 -0.22 -11.50 15.30
N ALA A 250 0.43 -11.22 14.16
CA ALA A 250 0.44 -9.88 13.55
C ALA A 250 -0.98 -9.35 13.29
N LEU A 251 -1.85 -10.16 12.68
CA LEU A 251 -3.22 -9.76 12.37
C LEU A 251 -4.05 -9.50 13.64
N VAL A 252 -3.92 -10.36 14.67
CA VAL A 252 -4.64 -10.19 15.94
C VAL A 252 -4.20 -8.93 16.69
N SER A 253 -2.92 -8.56 16.59
CA SER A 253 -2.41 -7.29 17.12
C SER A 253 -2.71 -6.08 16.25
N GLY A 254 -3.54 -6.24 15.22
CA GLY A 254 -4.09 -5.15 14.44
C GLY A 254 -3.32 -4.85 13.16
N ALA A 255 -2.41 -5.69 12.68
CA ALA A 255 -1.91 -5.53 11.31
C ALA A 255 -3.09 -5.65 10.32
N THR A 256 -3.12 -4.78 9.31
CA THR A 256 -4.16 -4.81 8.27
C THR A 256 -3.92 -5.94 7.29
N ASP A 257 -2.65 -6.21 6.99
CA ASP A 257 -2.23 -7.28 6.11
C ASP A 257 -0.80 -7.71 6.45
N TYR A 258 -0.35 -8.79 5.83
CA TYR A 258 0.96 -9.37 6.00
C TYR A 258 1.60 -9.74 4.64
N MET A 259 2.92 -9.66 4.57
CA MET A 259 3.74 -10.03 3.41
C MET A 259 5.00 -10.77 3.84
N ILE A 260 5.22 -11.95 3.23
CA ILE A 260 6.39 -12.78 3.48
C ILE A 260 7.51 -12.38 2.50
N LYS A 261 8.69 -12.07 3.03
CA LYS A 261 9.93 -11.84 2.28
C LYS A 261 10.58 -13.20 1.94
N PRO A 262 11.06 -13.42 0.70
CA PRO A 262 10.93 -12.56 -0.47
C PRO A 262 9.50 -12.59 -1.07
N PHE A 263 8.96 -11.41 -1.39
CA PHE A 263 7.65 -11.26 -2.05
C PHE A 263 7.79 -10.85 -3.52
N ASP A 264 6.69 -11.04 -4.27
CA ASP A 264 6.54 -10.50 -5.61
C ASP A 264 6.21 -8.98 -5.54
N PRO A 265 7.00 -8.10 -6.18
CA PRO A 265 6.75 -6.66 -6.24
C PRO A 265 5.34 -6.29 -6.73
N ALA A 266 4.77 -7.06 -7.67
CA ALA A 266 3.40 -6.80 -8.14
C ALA A 266 2.35 -7.01 -7.02
N THR A 267 2.61 -7.96 -6.12
CA THR A 267 1.76 -8.19 -4.94
C THR A 267 1.83 -7.01 -3.97
N LEU A 268 3.02 -6.45 -3.75
CA LEU A 268 3.18 -5.24 -2.92
C LEU A 268 2.42 -4.06 -3.51
N VAL A 269 2.58 -3.80 -4.81
CA VAL A 269 1.86 -2.74 -5.53
C VAL A 269 0.35 -2.92 -5.38
N SER A 270 -0.17 -4.11 -5.66
CA SER A 270 -1.61 -4.37 -5.57
C SER A 270 -2.17 -4.11 -4.16
N LYS A 271 -1.50 -4.61 -3.11
CA LYS A 271 -1.94 -4.43 -1.71
C LYS A 271 -1.86 -2.97 -1.27
N ALA A 272 -0.70 -2.35 -1.42
CA ALA A 272 -0.44 -1.00 -0.97
C ALA A 272 -1.29 0.03 -1.75
N THR A 273 -1.38 -0.08 -3.07
CA THR A 273 -2.23 0.81 -3.87
C THR A 273 -3.71 0.64 -3.52
N GLY A 274 -4.17 -0.57 -3.18
CA GLY A 274 -5.54 -0.80 -2.70
C GLY A 274 -5.85 -0.03 -1.41
N LEU A 275 -4.90 -0.04 -0.46
CA LEU A 275 -5.03 0.68 0.81
C LEU A 275 -4.86 2.19 0.64
N LEU A 276 -3.85 2.63 -0.12
CA LEU A 276 -3.61 4.05 -0.45
C LEU A 276 -4.75 4.67 -1.25
N LYS A 277 -5.47 3.91 -2.09
CA LYS A 277 -6.68 4.38 -2.77
C LYS A 277 -7.82 4.69 -1.79
N THR A 278 -7.83 4.07 -0.60
CA THR A 278 -8.82 4.36 0.44
C THR A 278 -8.63 5.77 1.01
N TYR A 279 -7.41 6.31 1.01
CA TYR A 279 -7.13 7.70 1.38
C TYR A 279 -7.87 8.74 0.54
N ARG A 280 -8.12 8.44 -0.75
CA ARG A 280 -8.91 9.33 -1.62
C ARG A 280 -10.41 9.29 -1.34
N THR A 281 -10.84 8.52 -0.34
CA THR A 281 -12.23 8.45 0.07
C THR A 281 -12.54 9.63 0.97
N ARG A 282 -13.24 10.62 0.41
CA ARG A 282 -13.78 11.75 1.16
C ARG A 282 -15.22 11.44 1.56
N ILE A 283 -15.55 11.61 2.84
CA ILE A 283 -16.89 11.41 3.39
C ILE A 283 -17.38 12.74 3.93
N LEU A 284 -18.59 13.15 3.54
CA LEU A 284 -19.25 14.30 4.12
C LEU A 284 -20.16 13.84 5.25
N VAL A 285 -20.00 14.41 6.44
CA VAL A 285 -20.89 14.20 7.59
C VAL A 285 -21.72 15.46 7.80
N VAL A 286 -23.03 15.34 7.75
CA VAL A 286 -23.97 16.45 7.92
C VAL A 286 -24.89 16.10 9.09
N ASP A 287 -24.72 16.76 10.22
CA ASP A 287 -25.47 16.51 11.45
C ASP A 287 -25.45 17.77 12.31
N ASP A 288 -26.58 18.22 12.85
CA ASP A 288 -26.62 19.45 13.67
C ASP A 288 -25.96 19.24 15.04
N ASP A 289 -25.87 18.00 15.52
CA ASP A 289 -25.21 17.66 16.78
C ASP A 289 -23.68 17.60 16.62
N GLU A 290 -22.98 18.60 17.18
CA GLU A 290 -21.51 18.68 17.20
C GLU A 290 -20.85 17.44 17.81
N THR A 291 -21.46 16.83 18.83
CA THR A 291 -20.90 15.63 19.47
C THR A 291 -20.93 14.43 18.51
N VAL A 292 -21.99 14.33 17.69
CA VAL A 292 -22.09 13.28 16.67
C VAL A 292 -21.08 13.52 15.55
N ARG A 293 -20.93 14.77 15.10
CA ARG A 293 -19.93 15.15 14.09
C ARG A 293 -18.51 14.78 14.53
N ASP A 294 -18.09 15.23 15.71
CA ASP A 294 -16.75 14.96 16.25
C ASP A 294 -16.46 13.46 16.37
N LEU A 295 -17.45 12.69 16.86
CA LEU A 295 -17.35 11.24 17.02
C LEU A 295 -17.16 10.54 15.67
N LEU A 296 -17.97 10.89 14.67
CA LEU A 296 -17.92 10.28 13.34
C LEU A 296 -16.68 10.73 12.57
N GLU A 297 -16.30 12.00 12.65
CA GLU A 297 -15.06 12.53 12.08
C GLU A 297 -13.86 11.76 12.63
N HIS A 298 -13.76 11.62 13.96
CA HIS A 298 -12.69 10.87 14.59
C HIS A 298 -12.65 9.40 14.11
N LYS A 299 -13.81 8.71 14.09
CA LYS A 299 -13.91 7.29 13.74
C LYS A 299 -13.67 6.99 12.26
N LEU A 300 -14.13 7.85 11.36
CA LEU A 300 -13.95 7.68 9.91
C LEU A 300 -12.56 8.12 9.45
N THR A 301 -12.00 9.18 10.06
CA THR A 301 -10.61 9.59 9.85
C THR A 301 -9.67 8.49 10.29
N ALA A 302 -9.95 7.91 11.45
CA ALA A 302 -9.31 6.68 11.90
C ALA A 302 -9.35 5.60 10.79
N ALA A 303 -10.52 5.31 10.22
CA ALA A 303 -10.65 4.32 9.14
C ALA A 303 -9.92 4.68 7.82
N GLY A 304 -9.13 5.76 7.79
CA GLY A 304 -8.31 6.18 6.65
C GLY A 304 -9.07 7.03 5.62
N CYS A 305 -10.25 7.54 5.98
CA CYS A 305 -11.02 8.46 5.14
C CYS A 305 -10.65 9.91 5.43
N ARG A 306 -10.83 10.79 4.45
CA ARG A 306 -10.93 12.24 4.73
C ARG A 306 -12.37 12.55 5.08
N VAL A 307 -12.60 13.35 6.10
CA VAL A 307 -13.94 13.69 6.56
C VAL A 307 -14.07 15.21 6.59
N ASP A 308 -15.15 15.73 6.00
CA ASP A 308 -15.62 17.07 6.33
C ASP A 308 -16.91 16.90 7.11
N ALA A 309 -17.02 17.60 8.24
CA ALA A 309 -18.20 17.53 9.10
C ALA A 309 -18.79 18.94 9.23
N VAL A 310 -20.08 19.07 8.87
CA VAL A 310 -20.79 20.35 8.83
C VAL A 310 -22.14 20.25 9.53
N GLY A 311 -22.55 21.33 10.18
CA GLY A 311 -23.80 21.38 10.96
C GLY A 311 -25.03 21.77 10.14
N GLU A 312 -24.82 22.32 8.94
CA GLU A 312 -25.86 22.98 8.16
C GLU A 312 -25.94 22.44 6.73
N CYS A 313 -27.16 22.30 6.20
CA CYS A 313 -27.38 21.81 4.84
C CYS A 313 -26.79 22.73 3.76
N GLN A 314 -26.76 24.05 3.99
CA GLN A 314 -26.19 24.99 3.02
C GLN A 314 -24.68 24.82 2.91
N GLU A 315 -23.99 24.67 4.03
CA GLU A 315 -22.55 24.40 4.05
C GLU A 315 -22.23 23.05 3.38
N ALA A 316 -23.06 22.04 3.64
CA ALA A 316 -22.97 20.75 2.96
C ALA A 316 -23.12 20.88 1.44
N TRP A 317 -24.09 21.67 0.96
CA TRP A 317 -24.29 21.91 -0.47
C TRP A 317 -23.11 22.63 -1.10
N ASP A 318 -22.63 23.71 -0.47
CA ASP A 318 -21.47 24.47 -0.93
C ASP A 318 -20.21 23.60 -1.05
N LEU A 319 -20.06 22.60 -0.16
CA LEU A 319 -18.98 21.61 -0.23
C LEU A 319 -19.20 20.61 -1.35
N LEU A 320 -20.42 20.07 -1.50
CA LEU A 320 -20.77 19.12 -2.57
C LEU A 320 -20.57 19.71 -3.98
N GLU A 321 -20.72 21.03 -4.14
CA GLU A 321 -20.45 21.72 -5.41
C GLU A 321 -18.95 21.93 -5.69
N LYS A 322 -18.12 22.02 -4.64
CA LYS A 322 -16.69 22.33 -4.75
C LYS A 322 -15.80 21.09 -4.73
N GLU A 323 -16.26 20.02 -4.10
CA GLU A 323 -15.45 18.87 -3.72
C GLU A 323 -16.14 17.57 -4.10
N SER A 324 -15.35 16.53 -4.36
CA SER A 324 -15.87 15.20 -4.69
C SER A 324 -15.94 14.30 -3.45
N TYR A 325 -17.11 13.74 -3.19
CA TYR A 325 -17.35 12.83 -2.07
C TYR A 325 -17.69 11.42 -2.53
N SER A 326 -17.18 10.44 -1.79
CA SER A 326 -17.45 9.02 -2.01
C SER A 326 -18.73 8.57 -1.32
N LEU A 327 -19.16 9.27 -0.26
CA LEU A 327 -20.33 8.96 0.55
C LEU A 327 -20.75 10.19 1.37
N VAL A 328 -22.05 10.34 1.62
CA VAL A 328 -22.60 11.31 2.58
C VAL A 328 -23.30 10.59 3.73
N LEU A 329 -22.93 10.93 4.95
CA LEU A 329 -23.68 10.64 6.17
C LEU A 329 -24.54 11.85 6.49
N LEU A 330 -25.86 11.64 6.56
CA LEU A 330 -26.81 12.74 6.67
C LEU A 330 -27.77 12.50 7.81
N ASP A 331 -27.86 13.43 8.77
CA ASP A 331 -28.98 13.43 9.71
C ASP A 331 -30.28 13.74 8.95
N ARG A 332 -31.29 12.92 9.21
CA ARG A 332 -32.62 13.14 8.70
C ARG A 332 -33.29 14.35 9.35
N MET A 333 -33.10 14.58 10.66
CA MET A 333 -33.84 15.60 11.41
C MET A 333 -32.91 16.69 11.93
N MET A 334 -32.70 17.73 11.12
CA MET A 334 -32.01 18.94 11.55
C MET A 334 -33.00 20.12 11.75
N PRO A 335 -32.71 21.09 12.62
CA PRO A 335 -33.63 22.16 13.02
C PRO A 335 -34.08 23.08 11.88
N ASP A 336 -33.18 23.39 10.94
CA ASP A 336 -33.41 24.41 9.90
C ASP A 336 -33.84 23.82 8.54
N LEU A 337 -33.34 22.62 8.19
CA LEU A 337 -33.70 21.94 6.95
C LEU A 337 -33.70 20.42 7.15
N ASP A 338 -34.81 19.77 6.80
CA ASP A 338 -34.92 18.31 6.79
C ASP A 338 -33.90 17.72 5.81
N GLY A 339 -33.06 16.78 6.24
CA GLY A 339 -32.02 16.17 5.41
C GLY A 339 -32.59 15.50 4.15
N THR A 340 -33.88 15.18 4.13
CA THR A 340 -34.56 14.72 2.90
C THR A 340 -34.61 15.77 1.79
N ILE A 341 -34.57 17.07 2.12
CA ILE A 341 -34.50 18.15 1.14
C ILE A 341 -33.11 18.18 0.50
N LEU A 342 -32.04 18.09 1.29
CA LEU A 342 -30.67 18.03 0.78
C LEU A 342 -30.50 16.80 -0.14
N LEU A 343 -31.01 15.62 0.24
CA LEU A 343 -30.97 14.44 -0.62
C LEU A 343 -31.69 14.66 -1.97
N ARG A 344 -32.85 15.35 -1.96
CA ARG A 344 -33.56 15.67 -3.21
C ARG A 344 -32.77 16.64 -4.09
N MET A 345 -32.09 17.61 -3.49
CA MET A 345 -31.19 18.52 -4.23
C MET A 345 -30.04 17.74 -4.85
N MET A 346 -29.42 16.82 -4.08
CA MET A 346 -28.35 15.94 -4.57
C MET A 346 -28.81 15.09 -5.75
N HIS A 347 -30.02 14.51 -5.71
CA HIS A 347 -30.57 13.75 -6.84
C HIS A 347 -30.91 14.60 -8.07
N GLY A 348 -31.01 15.92 -7.92
CA GLY A 348 -31.26 16.85 -9.02
C GLY A 348 -30.03 17.24 -9.82
N ASP A 349 -28.82 16.92 -9.32
CA ASP A 349 -27.55 17.21 -9.98
C ASP A 349 -26.88 15.91 -10.44
N ASP A 350 -26.61 15.76 -11.75
CA ASP A 350 -26.09 14.51 -12.33
C ASP A 350 -24.72 14.08 -11.77
N ALA A 351 -23.88 15.02 -11.32
CA ALA A 351 -22.57 14.74 -10.75
C ALA A 351 -22.68 14.25 -9.30
N ILE A 352 -23.63 14.80 -8.53
CA ILE A 352 -23.82 14.52 -7.10
C ILE A 352 -24.80 13.37 -6.86
N ALA A 353 -25.78 13.16 -7.75
CA ALA A 353 -26.86 12.18 -7.61
C ALA A 353 -26.37 10.74 -7.47
N ARG A 354 -25.14 10.46 -7.90
CA ARG A 354 -24.52 9.14 -7.79
C ARG A 354 -23.94 8.87 -6.41
N ILE A 355 -23.70 9.90 -5.59
CA ILE A 355 -23.04 9.74 -4.29
C ILE A 355 -23.99 9.00 -3.34
N PRO A 356 -23.57 7.85 -2.77
CA PRO A 356 -24.42 7.10 -1.85
C PRO A 356 -24.64 7.91 -0.58
N VAL A 357 -25.88 7.93 -0.11
CA VAL A 357 -26.28 8.62 1.11
C VAL A 357 -26.73 7.60 2.14
N ILE A 358 -26.15 7.66 3.34
CA ILE A 358 -26.62 6.93 4.52
C ILE A 358 -27.31 7.92 5.44
N PHE A 359 -28.59 7.69 5.73
CA PHE A 359 -29.29 8.48 6.74
C PHE A 359 -28.98 8.02 8.16
N LEU A 360 -28.71 8.97 9.04
CA LEU A 360 -28.74 8.79 10.48
C LEU A 360 -30.12 9.21 10.97
N THR A 361 -30.86 8.34 11.66
CA THR A 361 -32.25 8.61 12.03
C THR A 361 -32.59 8.25 13.47
N ALA A 362 -33.28 9.13 14.19
CA ALA A 362 -33.83 8.83 15.51
C ALA A 362 -35.10 7.96 15.48
N ARG A 363 -35.67 7.71 14.28
CA ARG A 363 -36.96 7.03 14.16
C ARG A 363 -36.81 5.50 14.06
N ARG A 364 -37.59 4.78 14.87
CA ARG A 364 -37.55 3.31 15.00
C ARG A 364 -38.80 2.61 14.46
N SER A 365 -39.77 3.32 13.89
CA SER A 365 -41.04 2.72 13.47
C SER A 365 -40.97 2.13 12.07
N ALA A 366 -41.72 1.04 11.83
CA ALA A 366 -41.83 0.41 10.51
C ALA A 366 -42.36 1.37 9.42
N ALA A 367 -43.15 2.39 9.80
CA ALA A 367 -43.62 3.42 8.88
C ALA A 367 -42.48 4.36 8.43
N ASP A 368 -41.51 4.63 9.30
CA ASP A 368 -40.35 5.48 8.98
C ASP A 368 -39.30 4.77 8.12
N VAL A 369 -39.24 3.44 8.22
CA VAL A 369 -38.44 2.58 7.33
C VAL A 369 -39.03 2.57 5.92
N VAL A 370 -40.36 2.49 5.79
CA VAL A 370 -41.06 2.58 4.49
C VAL A 370 -40.90 3.96 3.87
N ASP A 371 -41.02 5.02 4.67
CA ASP A 371 -40.81 6.40 4.21
C ASP A 371 -39.35 6.64 3.82
N GLY A 372 -38.40 6.06 4.57
CA GLY A 372 -36.99 5.97 4.21
C GLY A 372 -36.79 5.32 2.85
N LEU A 373 -37.29 4.09 2.65
CA LEU A 373 -37.16 3.37 1.37
C LEU A 373 -37.66 4.15 0.14
N LEU A 374 -38.55 5.14 0.32
CA LEU A 374 -39.07 6.00 -0.74
C LEU A 374 -38.24 7.28 -0.97
N THR A 375 -37.30 7.64 -0.08
CA THR A 375 -36.46 8.84 -0.24
C THR A 375 -35.30 8.64 -1.23
N GLY A 376 -34.97 7.40 -1.57
CA GLY A 376 -33.88 7.06 -2.48
C GLY A 376 -32.48 7.10 -1.85
N ALA A 377 -32.38 7.11 -0.51
CA ALA A 377 -31.07 6.95 0.13
C ALA A 377 -30.59 5.50 0.00
N THR A 378 -29.28 5.30 0.09
CA THR A 378 -28.67 3.99 -0.09
C THR A 378 -28.80 3.11 1.15
N ASP A 379 -28.74 3.70 2.35
CA ASP A 379 -28.89 2.97 3.62
C ASP A 379 -29.38 3.88 4.76
N TYR A 380 -29.75 3.28 5.90
CA TYR A 380 -30.26 3.94 7.09
C TYR A 380 -29.67 3.32 8.36
N ILE A 381 -29.25 4.16 9.30
CA ILE A 381 -28.72 3.77 10.61
C ILE A 381 -29.53 4.49 11.70
N THR A 382 -30.04 3.74 12.68
CA THR A 382 -30.85 4.30 13.76
C THR A 382 -30.00 4.82 14.92
N LYS A 383 -30.26 6.05 15.39
CA LYS A 383 -29.70 6.63 16.61
C LYS A 383 -30.40 6.05 17.87
N PRO A 384 -29.68 5.87 19.00
CA PRO A 384 -28.22 5.82 19.10
C PRO A 384 -27.66 4.62 18.33
N PHE A 385 -26.50 4.82 17.72
CA PHE A 385 -25.79 3.81 16.92
C PHE A 385 -24.44 3.45 17.54
N ASP A 386 -23.91 2.30 17.14
CA ASP A 386 -22.51 1.97 17.35
C ASP A 386 -21.66 2.66 16.27
N PRO A 387 -20.69 3.54 16.63
CA PRO A 387 -19.83 4.19 15.65
C PRO A 387 -19.06 3.21 14.76
N ASP A 388 -18.70 2.03 15.29
CA ASP A 388 -17.97 1.02 14.52
C ASP A 388 -18.91 0.36 13.48
N GLU A 389 -20.22 0.29 13.73
CA GLU A 389 -21.22 -0.11 12.74
C GLU A 389 -21.31 0.90 11.60
N VAL A 390 -21.32 2.20 11.92
CA VAL A 390 -21.36 3.28 10.91
C VAL A 390 -20.17 3.18 9.97
N VAL A 391 -18.95 3.10 10.54
CA VAL A 391 -17.71 2.93 9.77
C VAL A 391 -17.82 1.70 8.86
N LYS A 392 -18.24 0.55 9.40
CA LYS A 392 -18.36 -0.69 8.62
C LYS A 392 -19.32 -0.55 7.43
N ARG A 393 -20.47 0.10 7.62
CA ARG A 393 -21.45 0.33 6.55
C ARG A 393 -20.92 1.29 5.49
N CYS A 394 -20.30 2.41 5.90
CA CYS A 394 -19.64 3.33 4.98
C CYS A 394 -18.63 2.59 4.10
N MET A 395 -17.71 1.84 4.71
CA MET A 395 -16.67 1.11 4.00
C MET A 395 -17.23 0.03 3.06
N THR A 396 -18.36 -0.58 3.41
CA THR A 396 -19.04 -1.57 2.56
C THR A 396 -19.61 -0.91 1.30
N LEU A 397 -20.32 0.22 1.44
CA LEU A 397 -20.87 0.95 0.29
C LEU A 397 -19.79 1.53 -0.62
N ILE A 398 -18.73 2.10 -0.02
CA ILE A 398 -17.59 2.64 -0.76
C ILE A 398 -16.88 1.54 -1.57
N LYS A 399 -16.83 0.29 -1.06
CA LYS A 399 -16.29 -0.85 -1.81
C LYS A 399 -17.24 -1.33 -2.90
N ALA A 400 -18.54 -1.39 -2.64
CA ALA A 400 -19.54 -1.89 -3.59
C ALA A 400 -19.66 -1.03 -4.87
N LYS A 401 -19.41 0.28 -4.77
CA LYS A 401 -19.47 1.23 -5.89
C LYS A 401 -18.23 1.21 -6.80
N LYS A 402 -17.19 0.44 -6.45
CA LYS A 402 -15.94 0.29 -7.23
C LYS A 402 -16.04 -0.75 -8.35
N HIS A 403 -17.19 -1.42 -8.48
CA HIS A 403 -17.52 -2.39 -9.53
C HIS A 403 -18.75 -1.91 -10.31
#